data_AF-A0A355WJY5-F1
#
_entry.id   AF-A0A355WJY5-F1
#
_cell.length_a   1.000
_cell.length_b   1.000
_cell.length_c   1.000
_cell.angle_alpha   90.00
_cell.angle_beta   90.00
_cell.angle_gamma   90.00
#
_symmetry.space_group_name_H-M   'P 1'
#
loop_
_entity.id
_entity.type
_entity.pdbx_description
1 polymer ?
#
loop_
_entity_poly.entity_id
_entity_poly.type
_entity_poly.pdbx_seq_one_letter_code
_entity_poly.pdbx_strand_id
1 'polypeptide(L)'
;MEIYKSFRALPGWVQIWVMFLLMPINMASIFFINEPMGLWIAVLAIGAMMLNMPVMLYDRGFSKLMALPHIIPWTLLVAILVFRRPEASGTYDIYLWVLLVAELISLGFDYPDAISWINGKRDVSGRARTAA
;
A
#
# COMPACT_ATOMS: atom_id res chain seq x y z
N MET A 1 -15.56 -11.64 -9.61
CA MET A 1 -16.70 -11.55 -8.68
C MET A 1 -16.26 -11.71 -7.22
N GLU A 2 -15.40 -12.68 -6.86
CA GLU A 2 -15.00 -12.93 -5.46
C GLU A 2 -14.14 -11.82 -4.85
N ILE A 3 -13.10 -11.35 -5.55
CA ILE A 3 -12.25 -10.25 -5.07
C ILE A 3 -13.08 -9.00 -4.76
N TYR A 4 -14.02 -8.64 -5.64
CA TYR A 4 -14.92 -7.52 -5.42
C TYR A 4 -15.81 -7.72 -4.17
N LYS A 5 -16.36 -8.91 -3.96
CA LYS A 5 -17.13 -9.22 -2.74
C LYS A 5 -16.26 -9.10 -1.49
N SER A 6 -15.03 -9.59 -1.55
CA SER A 6 -14.05 -9.50 -0.45
C SER A 6 -13.68 -8.05 -0.14
N PHE A 7 -13.42 -7.24 -1.17
CA PHE A 7 -13.21 -5.80 -1.03
C PHE A 7 -14.40 -5.10 -0.37
N ARG A 8 -15.63 -5.41 -0.82
CA ARG A 8 -16.85 -4.83 -0.26
C ARG A 8 -17.15 -5.28 1.17
N ALA A 9 -16.50 -6.34 1.66
CA ALA A 9 -16.60 -6.80 3.05
C ALA A 9 -15.66 -6.05 4.00
N LEU A 10 -14.69 -5.27 3.49
CA LEU A 10 -13.86 -4.39 4.31
C LEU A 10 -14.70 -3.26 4.92
N PRO A 11 -14.27 -2.66 6.05
CA PRO A 11 -14.91 -1.45 6.57
C PRO A 11 -14.99 -0.36 5.49
N GLY A 12 -16.12 0.35 5.40
CA GLY A 12 -16.36 1.32 4.34
C GLY A 12 -15.28 2.41 4.23
N TRP A 13 -14.72 2.85 5.35
CA TRP A 13 -13.63 3.82 5.37
C TRP A 13 -12.33 3.27 4.77
N VAL A 14 -12.04 1.97 4.94
CA VAL A 14 -10.86 1.31 4.32
C VAL A 14 -11.03 1.26 2.81
N GLN A 15 -12.25 0.97 2.34
CA GLN A 15 -12.55 0.96 0.91
C GLN A 15 -12.31 2.34 0.30
N ILE A 16 -12.73 3.41 0.99
CA ILE A 16 -12.50 4.78 0.56
C ILE A 16 -10.99 5.10 0.56
N TRP A 17 -10.30 4.77 1.65
CA TRP A 17 -8.86 4.97 1.79
C TRP A 17 -8.09 4.32 0.64
N VAL A 18 -8.33 3.03 0.38
CA VAL A 18 -7.61 2.29 -0.65
C VAL A 18 -7.90 2.83 -2.05
N MET A 19 -9.18 3.05 -2.40
CA MET A 19 -9.57 3.35 -3.79
C MET A 19 -9.40 4.82 -4.18
N PHE A 20 -9.63 5.74 -3.25
CA PHE A 20 -9.69 7.17 -3.57
C PHE A 20 -8.50 7.96 -3.02
N LEU A 21 -7.71 7.41 -2.11
CA LEU A 21 -6.54 8.08 -1.56
C LEU A 21 -5.26 7.31 -1.88
N LEU A 22 -5.10 6.11 -1.30
CA LEU A 22 -3.86 5.35 -1.37
C LEU A 22 -3.45 5.00 -2.81
N MET A 23 -4.36 4.38 -3.59
CA MET A 23 -4.10 4.05 -5.00
C MET A 23 -3.81 5.31 -5.83
N PRO A 24 -4.68 6.34 -5.86
CA PRO A 24 -4.43 7.53 -6.67
C PRO A 24 -3.14 8.26 -6.29
N ILE A 25 -2.82 8.40 -4.99
CA ILE A 25 -1.61 9.06 -4.53
C ILE A 25 -0.37 8.29 -5.02
N ASN A 26 -0.32 6.97 -4.83
CA ASN A 26 0.80 6.16 -5.30
C ASN A 26 0.92 6.20 -6.84
N MET A 27 -0.20 6.11 -7.56
CA MET A 27 -0.22 6.19 -9.03
C MET A 27 0.23 7.56 -9.55
N ALA A 28 -0.02 8.64 -8.81
CA ALA A 28 0.40 9.98 -9.20
C ALA A 28 1.93 10.13 -9.30
N SER A 29 2.71 9.22 -8.69
CA SER A 29 4.17 9.16 -8.86
C SER A 29 4.62 9.09 -10.32
N ILE A 30 3.81 8.53 -11.23
CA ILE A 30 4.13 8.44 -12.66
C ILE A 30 4.31 9.84 -13.27
N PHE A 31 3.58 10.84 -12.81
CA PHE A 31 3.69 12.21 -13.34
C PHE A 31 5.01 12.88 -12.96
N PHE A 32 5.75 12.33 -12.00
CA PHE A 32 6.98 12.90 -11.47
C PHE A 32 8.22 12.05 -11.81
N ILE A 33 8.15 11.10 -12.75
CA ILE A 33 9.28 10.21 -13.07
C ILE A 33 10.57 10.93 -13.51
N ASN A 34 10.42 12.13 -14.08
CA ASN A 34 11.53 12.97 -14.55
C ASN A 34 12.06 13.94 -13.47
N GLU A 35 11.44 13.96 -12.29
CA GLU A 35 11.91 14.73 -11.15
C GLU A 35 13.06 14.03 -10.41
N PRO A 36 13.82 14.73 -9.55
CA PRO A 36 14.86 14.11 -8.73
C PRO A 36 14.32 12.91 -7.93
N MET A 37 14.95 11.75 -8.09
CA MET A 37 14.52 10.45 -7.52
C MET A 37 13.13 9.96 -7.98
N GLY A 38 12.48 10.63 -8.92
CA GLY A 38 11.10 10.38 -9.34
C GLY A 38 10.84 8.94 -9.80
N LEU A 39 11.73 8.40 -10.64
CA LEU A 39 11.65 7.01 -11.08
C LEU A 39 11.70 6.02 -9.91
N TRP A 40 12.62 6.22 -8.95
CA TRP A 40 12.75 5.34 -7.79
C TRP A 40 11.54 5.42 -6.87
N ILE A 41 11.02 6.63 -6.67
CA ILE A 41 9.79 6.86 -5.91
C ILE A 41 8.61 6.15 -6.59
N ALA A 42 8.46 6.26 -7.91
CA ALA A 42 7.41 5.58 -8.64
C ALA A 42 7.53 4.05 -8.58
N VAL A 43 8.74 3.51 -8.70
CA VAL A 43 9.00 2.07 -8.57
C VAL A 43 8.66 1.57 -7.16
N LEU A 44 9.04 2.30 -6.11
CA LEU A 44 8.75 1.90 -4.74
C LEU A 44 7.26 2.06 -4.38
N ALA A 45 6.60 3.10 -4.87
CA ALA A 45 5.17 3.35 -4.69
C ALA A 45 4.32 2.28 -5.41
N ILE A 46 4.45 2.21 -6.73
CA ILE A 46 3.59 1.41 -7.60
C ILE A 46 4.05 -0.04 -7.64
N GLY A 47 5.37 -0.28 -7.73
CA GLY A 47 5.91 -1.63 -7.77
C GLY A 47 5.47 -2.44 -6.55
N ALA A 48 5.48 -1.82 -5.37
CA ALA A 48 4.99 -2.45 -4.15
C ALA A 48 3.49 -2.77 -4.18
N MET A 49 2.66 -1.88 -4.70
CA MET A 49 1.24 -2.17 -4.92
C MET A 49 1.05 -3.35 -5.88
N MET A 50 1.85 -3.43 -6.95
CA MET A 50 1.79 -4.53 -7.91
C MET A 50 2.17 -5.88 -7.28
N LEU A 51 3.07 -5.90 -6.29
CA LEU A 51 3.42 -7.12 -5.56
C LEU A 51 2.25 -7.72 -4.77
N ASN A 52 1.18 -6.95 -4.51
CA ASN A 52 -0.04 -7.48 -3.89
C ASN A 52 -0.96 -8.21 -4.87
N MET A 53 -0.79 -8.03 -6.18
CA MET A 53 -1.67 -8.64 -7.18
C MET A 53 -1.61 -10.18 -7.14
N PRO A 54 -0.43 -10.83 -7.09
CA PRO A 54 -0.35 -12.29 -6.93
C PRO A 54 -1.04 -12.80 -5.67
N VAL A 55 -0.90 -12.10 -4.53
CA VAL A 55 -1.56 -12.46 -3.27
C VAL A 55 -3.08 -12.39 -3.41
N MET A 56 -3.59 -11.29 -3.95
CA MET A 56 -5.03 -11.10 -4.14
C MET A 56 -5.63 -12.14 -5.10
N LEU A 57 -4.86 -12.57 -6.11
CA LEU A 57 -5.27 -13.64 -7.04
C LEU A 57 -5.24 -15.02 -6.37
N TYR A 58 -4.22 -15.30 -5.56
CA TYR A 58 -4.05 -16.56 -4.82
C TYR A 58 -5.14 -16.72 -3.75
N ASP A 59 -5.31 -15.72 -2.88
CA ASP A 59 -6.32 -15.72 -1.82
C ASP A 59 -7.73 -15.42 -2.36
N ARG A 60 -7.84 -14.96 -3.62
CA ARG A 60 -9.09 -14.51 -4.26
C ARG A 60 -9.82 -13.44 -3.43
N GLY A 61 -9.09 -12.59 -2.72
CA GLY A 61 -9.65 -11.59 -1.81
C GLY A 61 -8.60 -10.79 -1.04
N PHE A 62 -9.07 -9.99 -0.09
CA PHE A 62 -8.24 -9.14 0.76
C PHE A 62 -7.92 -9.86 2.08
N SER A 63 -6.65 -10.27 2.23
CA SER A 63 -6.15 -10.99 3.40
C SER A 63 -5.02 -10.22 4.08
N LYS A 64 -4.70 -10.59 5.32
CA LYS A 64 -3.55 -10.01 6.04
C LYS A 64 -2.20 -10.31 5.38
N LEU A 65 -2.12 -11.33 4.51
CA LEU A 65 -0.91 -11.62 3.73
C LEU A 65 -0.54 -10.45 2.84
N MET A 66 -1.54 -9.69 2.39
CA MET A 66 -1.30 -8.55 1.50
C MET A 66 -0.40 -7.51 2.15
N ALA A 67 -0.26 -7.40 3.47
CA ALA A 67 0.68 -6.46 4.09
C ALA A 67 2.17 -6.76 3.78
N LEU A 68 2.53 -8.04 3.61
CA LEU A 68 3.94 -8.44 3.52
C LEU A 68 4.68 -7.96 2.26
N PRO A 69 4.12 -8.09 1.03
CA PRO A 69 4.86 -7.75 -0.19
C PRO A 69 5.27 -6.29 -0.29
N HIS A 70 4.51 -5.37 0.32
CA HIS A 70 4.73 -3.93 0.19
C HIS A 70 5.32 -3.26 1.43
N ILE A 71 5.32 -3.91 2.61
CA ILE A 71 5.96 -3.36 3.82
C ILE A 71 7.40 -2.93 3.56
N ILE A 72 8.22 -3.77 2.90
CA ILE A 72 9.63 -3.46 2.68
C ILE A 72 9.77 -2.26 1.72
N PRO A 73 9.20 -2.28 0.49
CA PRO A 73 9.27 -1.13 -0.41
C PRO A 73 8.76 0.18 0.20
N TRP A 74 7.62 0.16 0.90
CA TRP A 74 7.03 1.37 1.47
C TRP A 74 7.81 1.87 2.68
N THR A 75 8.38 0.98 3.49
CA THR A 75 9.31 1.39 4.56
C THR A 75 10.55 2.07 3.97
N LEU A 76 11.10 1.55 2.88
CA LEU A 76 12.22 2.18 2.18
C LEU A 76 11.82 3.53 1.57
N LEU A 77 10.62 3.62 0.98
CA LEU A 77 10.08 4.87 0.45
C LEU A 77 9.96 5.93 1.55
N VAL A 78 9.33 5.60 2.68
CA VAL A 78 9.25 6.49 3.84
C VAL A 78 10.63 6.89 4.33
N ALA A 79 11.58 5.95 4.42
CA ALA A 79 12.96 6.27 4.83
C ALA A 79 13.63 7.25 3.86
N ILE A 80 13.43 7.10 2.55
CA ILE A 80 13.91 8.06 1.56
C ILE A 80 13.25 9.42 1.78
N LEU A 81 11.92 9.48 1.92
CA LEU A 81 11.18 10.74 2.06
C LEU A 81 11.48 11.49 3.37
N VAL A 82 11.89 10.79 4.42
CA VAL A 82 12.22 11.38 5.73
C VAL A 82 13.70 11.75 5.83
N PHE A 83 14.61 10.83 5.48
CA PHE A 83 16.04 10.98 5.75
C PHE A 83 16.86 11.41 4.54
N ARG A 84 16.34 11.21 3.33
CA ARG A 84 17.06 11.48 2.08
C ARG A 84 16.13 12.08 1.01
N ARG A 85 15.24 12.97 1.46
CA ARG A 85 14.24 13.59 0.60
C ARG A 85 14.95 14.31 -0.55
N PRO A 86 14.55 14.07 -1.81
CA PRO A 86 15.12 14.82 -2.92
C PRO A 86 14.80 16.31 -2.78
N GLU A 87 15.72 17.16 -3.24
CA GLU A 87 15.42 18.58 -3.42
C GLU A 87 14.27 18.72 -4.43
N ALA A 88 13.21 19.39 -4.01
CA ALA A 88 11.99 19.56 -4.78
C ALA A 88 11.41 20.95 -4.52
N SER A 89 10.64 21.45 -5.48
CA SER A 89 9.88 22.68 -5.32
C SER A 89 8.51 22.58 -6.00
N GLY A 90 7.60 23.49 -5.66
CA GLY A 90 6.27 23.55 -6.26
C GLY A 90 5.46 22.25 -6.08
N THR A 91 4.81 21.80 -7.14
CA THR A 91 3.88 20.66 -7.11
C THR A 91 4.54 19.36 -6.67
N TYR A 92 5.80 19.11 -7.07
CA TYR A 92 6.49 17.88 -6.70
C TYR A 92 6.76 17.83 -5.19
N ASP A 93 7.17 18.94 -4.58
CA ASP A 93 7.42 18.99 -3.13
C ASP A 93 6.14 18.74 -2.31
N ILE A 94 5.02 19.33 -2.72
CA ILE A 94 3.71 19.07 -2.11
C ILE A 94 3.35 17.59 -2.25
N TYR A 95 3.55 17.02 -3.44
CA TYR A 95 3.30 15.61 -3.69
C TYR A 95 4.13 14.70 -2.78
N LEU A 96 5.41 14.97 -2.58
CA LEU A 96 6.27 14.18 -1.69
C LEU A 96 5.77 14.20 -0.23
N TRP A 97 5.25 15.32 0.25
CA TRP A 97 4.61 15.40 1.57
C TRP A 97 3.31 14.58 1.64
N VAL A 98 2.46 14.69 0.63
CA VAL A 98 1.21 13.92 0.54
C VAL A 98 1.50 12.42 0.51
N LEU A 99 2.47 12.01 -0.31
CA LEU A 99 2.93 10.63 -0.40
C LEU A 99 3.44 10.14 0.95
N LEU A 100 4.33 10.90 1.61
CA LEU A 100 4.86 10.52 2.92
C LEU A 100 3.74 10.30 3.96
N VAL A 101 2.75 11.19 4.02
CA VAL A 101 1.63 11.05 4.96
C VAL A 101 0.78 9.81 4.63
N ALA A 102 0.49 9.58 3.36
CA ALA A 102 -0.28 8.41 2.93
C ALA A 102 0.43 7.09 3.25
N GLU A 103 1.74 7.03 3.00
CA GLU A 103 2.58 5.86 3.30
C GLU A 103 2.71 5.60 4.81
N LEU A 104 2.89 6.64 5.62
CA LEU A 104 2.95 6.51 7.08
C LEU A 104 1.63 5.96 7.66
N ILE A 105 0.49 6.49 7.20
CA ILE A 105 -0.82 5.99 7.63
C ILE A 105 -1.00 4.53 7.21
N SER A 106 -0.64 4.19 5.97
CA SER A 106 -0.81 2.83 5.44
C SER A 106 0.07 1.82 6.17
N LEU A 107 1.37 2.12 6.34
CA LEU A 107 2.27 1.28 7.13
C LEU A 107 1.81 1.10 8.58
N GLY A 108 1.17 2.12 9.16
CA GLY A 108 0.54 2.03 10.48
C GLY A 108 -0.53 0.93 10.56
N PHE A 109 -1.24 0.64 9.47
CA PHE A 109 -2.17 -0.49 9.35
C PHE A 109 -1.46 -1.79 8.95
N ASP A 110 -0.45 -1.70 8.09
CA ASP A 110 0.21 -2.88 7.51
C ASP A 110 1.06 -3.63 8.54
N TYR A 111 1.80 -2.95 9.41
CA TYR A 111 2.63 -3.63 10.42
C TYR A 111 1.80 -4.52 11.37
N PRO A 112 0.70 -4.06 11.99
CA PRO A 112 -0.19 -4.93 12.78
C PRO A 112 -0.75 -6.12 12.01
N ASP A 113 -1.06 -5.93 10.72
CA ASP A 113 -1.59 -6.99 9.87
C ASP A 113 -0.53 -8.02 9.50
N ALA A 114 0.68 -7.59 9.16
CA ALA A 114 1.83 -8.46 8.94
C ALA A 114 2.18 -9.27 10.20
N ILE A 115 2.24 -8.63 11.38
CA ILE A 115 2.47 -9.32 12.65
C ILE A 115 1.36 -10.34 12.92
N SER A 116 0.10 -9.94 12.72
CA SER A 116 -1.04 -10.84 12.86
C SER A 116 -0.94 -12.06 11.94
N TRP A 117 -0.49 -11.87 10.71
CA TRP A 117 -0.29 -12.95 9.75
C TRP A 117 0.92 -13.83 10.14
N ILE A 118 2.05 -13.26 10.57
CA ILE A 118 3.18 -14.05 11.06
C ILE A 118 2.74 -14.94 12.23
N ASN A 119 1.87 -14.42 13.11
CA ASN A 119 1.26 -15.16 14.23
C ASN A 119 0.15 -16.16 13.83
N GLY A 120 0.03 -16.51 12.55
CA GLY A 120 -0.87 -17.57 12.09
C GLY A 120 -2.29 -17.14 11.74
N LYS A 121 -2.67 -15.85 11.85
CA LYS A 121 -4.01 -15.41 11.40
C LYS A 121 -4.05 -15.37 9.86
N ARG A 122 -4.85 -16.26 9.25
CA ARG A 122 -5.02 -16.41 7.79
C ARG A 122 -6.38 -15.90 7.30
N ASP A 123 -7.00 -14.98 8.03
CA ASP A 123 -8.32 -14.46 7.74
C ASP A 123 -8.35 -13.75 6.36
N VAL A 124 -9.38 -14.04 5.56
CA VAL A 124 -9.69 -13.36 4.29
C VAL A 124 -11.02 -12.64 4.42
N SER A 125 -11.06 -11.37 4.04
CA SER A 125 -12.23 -10.50 4.21
C SER A 125 -13.46 -11.09 3.51
N GLY A 126 -14.58 -11.18 4.24
CA GLY A 126 -15.83 -11.75 3.73
C GLY A 126 -15.91 -13.28 3.71
N ARG A 127 -14.96 -13.99 4.35
CA ARG A 127 -15.00 -15.46 4.49
C ARG A 127 -15.03 -15.89 5.96
N ALA A 128 -15.73 -16.98 6.24
CA ALA A 128 -15.69 -17.63 7.54
C ALA A 128 -14.30 -18.23 7.78
N ARG A 129 -13.82 -18.21 9.03
CA ARG A 129 -12.60 -18.92 9.42
C ARG A 129 -12.77 -20.39 9.07
N THR A 130 -11.91 -20.91 8.20
CA THR A 130 -11.69 -22.34 8.10
C THR A 130 -11.10 -22.77 9.44
N ALA A 131 -11.86 -23.56 10.21
CA ALA A 131 -11.35 -24.23 11.40
C ALA A 131 -10.12 -25.04 10.96
N ALA A 132 -8.97 -24.72 11.53
CA ALA A 132 -7.76 -25.52 11.43
C ALA A 132 -7.83 -26.66 12.45
#